data_AF-A0A9E2GDN5-F1
#
_entry.id   AF-A0A9E2GDN5-F1
#
_cell.length_a   1.000
_cell.length_b   1.000
_cell.length_c   1.000
_cell.angle_alpha   90.00
_cell.angle_beta   90.00
_cell.angle_gamma   90.00
#
_symmetry.space_group_name_H-M   'P 1'
#
loop_
_entity.id
_entity.type
_entity.pdbx_description
1 polymer ?
#
loop_
_entity_poly.entity_id
_entity_poly.type
_entity_poly.pdbx_seq_one_letter_code
_entity_poly.pdbx_strand_id
1 'polypeptide(L)'
;MNNKISYYRQYIPLIMVLLCFVALYNQVIYNMALDWTMDDNYSHGFLIPLISGYLIWCKKDTLSKISITPSNLGLILLTGSLAFFIITNLGAELFTMRFSMIMVILSSLVFLAGWKFTGALFLPVVYLIFMIPLPAIIWNKMAFPLKLFATKI
;
A
#
# COMPACT_ATOMS: atom_id res chain seq x y z
N MET A 1 -32.72 4.15 -19.86
CA MET A 1 -31.41 4.61 -20.38
C MET A 1 -30.50 5.28 -19.34
N ASN A 2 -30.88 5.40 -18.06
CA ASN A 2 -30.07 6.04 -17.00
C ASN A 2 -28.90 5.21 -16.43
N ASN A 3 -28.82 3.90 -16.72
CA ASN A 3 -27.81 3.06 -16.06
C ASN A 3 -26.39 3.25 -16.65
N LYS A 4 -26.26 3.46 -17.97
CA LYS A 4 -24.95 3.58 -18.64
C LYS A 4 -24.16 4.83 -18.20
N ILE A 5 -24.83 5.95 -17.92
CA ILE A 5 -24.18 7.20 -17.50
C ILE A 5 -23.59 7.08 -16.08
N SER A 6 -24.22 6.27 -15.21
CA SER A 6 -23.73 6.00 -13.85
C SER A 6 -22.41 5.22 -13.84
N TYR A 7 -22.26 4.23 -14.75
CA TYR A 7 -21.05 3.42 -14.86
C TYR A 7 -19.81 4.26 -15.24
N TYR A 8 -19.89 5.07 -16.31
CA TYR A 8 -18.75 5.90 -16.74
C TYR A 8 -18.29 6.90 -15.67
N ARG A 9 -19.23 7.41 -14.85
CA ARG A 9 -18.92 8.34 -13.76
C ARG A 9 -18.09 7.71 -12.64
N GLN A 10 -18.15 6.39 -12.45
CA GLN A 10 -17.35 5.68 -11.44
C GLN A 10 -15.97 5.21 -11.95
N TYR A 11 -15.84 4.90 -13.25
CA TYR A 11 -14.56 4.45 -13.79
C TYR A 11 -13.55 5.58 -14.02
N ILE A 12 -14.01 6.79 -14.36
CA ILE A 12 -13.13 7.97 -14.53
C ILE A 12 -12.28 8.26 -13.28
N PRO A 13 -12.86 8.43 -12.08
CA PRO A 13 -12.07 8.73 -10.88
C PRO A 13 -11.16 7.56 -10.49
N LEU A 14 -11.58 6.31 -10.74
CA LEU A 14 -10.74 5.14 -10.52
C LEU A 14 -9.49 5.15 -11.42
N ILE A 15 -9.67 5.38 -12.73
CA ILE A 15 -8.57 5.47 -13.70
C ILE A 15 -7.65 6.63 -13.34
N MET A 16 -8.20 7.78 -12.99
CA MET A 16 -7.42 8.96 -12.60
C MET A 16 -6.56 8.68 -11.36
N VAL A 17 -7.15 8.09 -10.31
CA VAL A 17 -6.41 7.70 -9.10
C VAL A 17 -5.32 6.68 -9.42
N LEU A 18 -5.61 5.68 -10.26
CA LEU A 18 -4.64 4.67 -10.67
C LEU A 18 -3.46 5.29 -11.43
N LEU A 19 -3.73 6.19 -12.37
CA LEU A 19 -2.69 6.90 -13.12
C LEU A 19 -1.83 7.78 -12.20
N CYS A 20 -2.45 8.55 -11.31
CA CYS A 20 -1.74 9.35 -10.33
C CYS A 20 -0.90 8.49 -9.39
N PHE A 21 -1.43 7.35 -8.94
CA PHE A 21 -0.71 6.42 -8.09
C PHE A 21 0.55 5.88 -8.78
N VAL A 22 0.43 5.40 -10.02
CA VAL A 22 1.57 4.89 -10.80
C VAL A 22 2.58 6.01 -11.08
N ALA A 23 2.13 7.21 -11.41
CA ALA A 23 3.00 8.37 -11.64
C ALA A 23 3.80 8.76 -10.38
N LEU A 24 3.19 8.70 -9.20
CA LEU A 24 3.82 9.08 -7.93
C LEU A 24 4.72 7.99 -7.34
N TYR A 25 4.31 6.72 -7.44
CA TYR A 25 4.97 5.60 -6.74
C TYR A 25 5.86 4.73 -7.63
N ASN A 26 6.02 5.04 -8.93
CA ASN A 26 6.89 4.22 -9.81
C ASN A 26 8.31 4.04 -9.26
N GLN A 27 8.93 5.12 -8.76
CA GLN A 27 10.30 5.09 -8.25
C GLN A 27 10.37 4.31 -6.94
N VAL A 28 9.33 4.43 -6.10
CA VAL A 28 9.23 3.69 -4.83
C VAL A 28 9.13 2.19 -5.10
N ILE A 29 8.26 1.79 -6.04
CA ILE A 29 8.09 0.39 -6.44
C ILE A 29 9.36 -0.15 -7.09
N TYR A 30 10.01 0.63 -7.96
CA TYR A 30 11.28 0.26 -8.57
C TYR A 30 12.36 0.01 -7.52
N ASN A 31 12.54 0.92 -6.56
CA ASN A 31 13.51 0.76 -5.48
C ASN A 31 13.17 -0.43 -4.59
N MET A 32 11.89 -0.72 -4.33
CA MET A 32 11.48 -1.92 -3.60
C MET A 32 11.80 -3.19 -4.37
N ALA A 33 11.57 -3.22 -5.69
CA ALA A 33 11.92 -4.36 -6.53
C ALA A 33 13.43 -4.61 -6.57
N LEU A 34 14.24 -3.54 -6.58
CA LEU A 34 15.69 -3.65 -6.44
C LEU A 34 16.08 -4.26 -5.10
N ASP A 35 15.51 -3.79 -3.99
CA ASP A 35 15.81 -4.34 -2.66
C ASP A 35 15.46 -5.83 -2.57
N TRP A 36 14.29 -6.23 -3.08
CA TRP A 36 13.89 -7.66 -3.09
C TRP A 36 14.80 -8.53 -3.96
N THR A 37 15.42 -7.95 -4.98
CA THR A 37 16.34 -8.67 -5.87
C THR A 37 17.74 -8.77 -5.27
N MET A 38 18.18 -7.75 -4.53
CA MET A 38 19.56 -7.61 -4.06
C MET A 38 19.76 -8.07 -2.61
N ASP A 39 18.70 -8.14 -1.79
CA ASP A 39 18.77 -8.58 -0.39
C ASP A 39 17.96 -9.87 -0.18
N ASP A 40 18.67 -10.97 0.10
CA ASP A 40 18.10 -12.29 0.37
C ASP A 40 17.09 -12.28 1.54
N ASN A 41 17.23 -11.35 2.49
CA ASN A 41 16.29 -11.24 3.61
C ASN A 41 14.92 -10.73 3.16
N TYR A 42 14.83 -10.05 2.01
CA TYR A 42 13.61 -9.44 1.50
C TYR A 42 13.14 -10.01 0.16
N SER A 43 13.74 -11.07 -0.37
CA SER A 43 13.32 -11.68 -1.65
C SER A 43 11.87 -12.19 -1.66
N HIS A 44 11.31 -12.48 -0.49
CA HIS A 44 9.90 -12.83 -0.33
C HIS A 44 8.94 -11.66 -0.66
N GLY A 45 9.43 -10.42 -0.77
CA GLY A 45 8.63 -9.23 -1.05
C GLY A 45 7.81 -9.33 -2.33
N PHE A 46 8.30 -10.03 -3.37
CA PHE A 46 7.56 -10.27 -4.62
C PHE A 46 6.29 -11.11 -4.43
N LEU A 47 6.26 -12.00 -3.43
CA LEU A 47 5.10 -12.87 -3.17
C LEU A 47 3.95 -12.13 -2.49
N ILE A 48 4.25 -11.08 -1.74
CA ILE A 48 3.27 -10.38 -0.91
C ILE A 48 2.18 -9.68 -1.74
N PRO A 49 2.47 -8.95 -2.85
CA PRO A 49 1.43 -8.44 -3.74
C PRO A 49 0.55 -9.54 -4.34
N LEU A 50 1.13 -10.69 -4.66
CA LEU A 50 0.38 -11.84 -5.21
C LEU A 50 -0.58 -12.42 -4.16
N ILE A 51 -0.10 -12.58 -2.93
CA ILE A 51 -0.93 -13.05 -1.80
C ILE A 51 -2.03 -12.03 -1.50
N SER A 52 -1.72 -10.73 -1.47
CA SER A 52 -2.72 -9.68 -1.31
C SER A 52 -3.79 -9.75 -2.39
N GLY A 53 -3.40 -9.90 -3.67
CA GLY A 53 -4.32 -10.11 -4.79
C GLY A 53 -5.20 -11.36 -4.63
N TYR A 54 -4.61 -12.47 -4.17
CA TYR A 54 -5.36 -13.69 -3.87
C TYR A 54 -6.35 -13.50 -2.70
N LEU A 55 -5.97 -12.79 -1.64
CA LEU A 55 -6.88 -12.48 -0.51
C LEU A 55 -8.04 -11.59 -0.96
N ILE A 56 -7.81 -10.65 -1.89
CA ILE A 56 -8.86 -9.86 -2.53
C ILE A 56 -9.78 -10.78 -3.35
N TRP A 57 -9.22 -11.69 -4.14
CA TRP A 57 -9.97 -12.64 -4.95
C TRP A 57 -10.88 -13.53 -4.10
N CYS A 58 -10.39 -14.06 -2.98
CA CYS A 58 -11.18 -14.86 -2.03
C CYS A 58 -12.37 -14.08 -1.45
N LYS A 59 -12.31 -12.75 -1.44
CA LYS A 59 -13.39 -11.89 -0.94
C LYS A 59 -14.36 -11.42 -2.03
N LYS A 60 -14.19 -11.83 -3.29
CA LYS A 60 -15.01 -11.34 -4.43
C LYS A 60 -16.51 -11.43 -4.20
N ASP A 61 -16.99 -12.53 -3.58
CA ASP A 61 -18.42 -12.76 -3.35
C ASP A 61 -18.96 -11.92 -2.18
N THR A 62 -18.10 -11.53 -1.24
CA THR A 62 -18.44 -10.55 -0.21
C THR A 62 -18.45 -9.15 -0.81
N LEU A 63 -17.45 -8.80 -1.62
CA LEU A 63 -17.32 -7.48 -2.23
C LEU A 63 -18.45 -7.18 -3.21
N SER A 64 -18.92 -8.18 -3.96
CA SER A 64 -20.05 -8.02 -4.90
C SER A 64 -21.38 -7.68 -4.20
N LYS A 65 -21.51 -8.01 -2.91
CA LYS A 65 -22.71 -7.72 -2.08
C LYS A 65 -22.65 -6.37 -1.38
N ILE A 66 -21.47 -5.73 -1.33
CA ILE A 66 -21.30 -4.43 -0.68
C ILE A 66 -21.63 -3.33 -1.68
N SER A 67 -22.56 -2.44 -1.32
CA SER A 67 -22.82 -1.25 -2.13
C SER A 67 -21.63 -0.27 -2.08
N ILE A 68 -21.22 0.20 -3.26
CA ILE A 68 -20.19 1.24 -3.40
C ILE A 68 -20.80 2.57 -2.96
N THR A 69 -20.37 3.08 -1.81
CA THR A 69 -20.83 4.36 -1.23
C THR A 69 -19.64 5.28 -0.99
N PRO A 70 -19.20 6.04 -2.01
CA PRO A 70 -18.05 6.97 -1.91
C PRO A 70 -18.16 7.89 -0.69
N SER A 71 -17.04 8.22 -0.06
CA SER A 71 -17.01 9.11 1.11
C SER A 71 -16.01 10.24 0.94
N ASN A 72 -16.46 11.49 1.12
CA ASN A 72 -15.59 12.67 1.07
C ASN A 72 -14.53 12.69 2.19
N LEU A 73 -14.74 11.96 3.29
CA LEU A 73 -13.69 11.75 4.29
C LEU A 73 -12.48 11.03 3.68
N GLY A 74 -12.69 10.17 2.68
CA GLY A 74 -11.62 9.55 1.92
C GLY A 74 -10.74 10.57 1.21
N LEU A 75 -11.29 11.71 0.76
CA LEU A 75 -10.49 12.78 0.17
C LEU A 75 -9.56 13.42 1.20
N ILE A 76 -10.05 13.67 2.41
CA ILE A 76 -9.24 14.23 3.52
C ILE A 76 -8.13 13.25 3.91
N LEU A 77 -8.44 11.95 3.97
CA LEU A 77 -7.45 10.92 4.26
C LEU A 77 -6.43 10.80 3.13
N LEU A 78 -6.86 10.94 1.88
CA LEU A 78 -6.00 10.85 0.71
C LEU A 78 -5.05 12.04 0.65
N THR A 79 -5.55 13.26 0.85
CA THR A 79 -4.70 14.46 0.92
C THR A 79 -3.73 14.39 2.10
N GLY A 80 -4.18 13.90 3.26
CA GLY A 80 -3.30 13.65 4.41
C GLY A 80 -2.20 12.61 4.10
N SER A 81 -2.55 11.52 3.42
CA SER A 81 -1.60 10.46 3.03
C SER A 81 -0.57 10.97 2.01
N LEU A 82 -1.00 11.82 1.06
CA LEU A 82 -0.12 12.47 0.10
C LEU A 82 0.79 13.52 0.76
N ALA A 83 0.29 14.29 1.71
CA ALA A 83 1.11 15.21 2.50
C ALA A 83 2.18 14.43 3.30
N PHE A 84 1.80 13.30 3.88
CA PHE A 84 2.73 12.41 4.58
C PHE A 84 3.81 11.83 3.64
N PHE A 85 3.44 11.42 2.42
CA PHE A 85 4.40 11.02 1.38
C PHE A 85 5.40 12.15 1.08
N ILE A 86 4.93 13.40 0.91
CA ILE A 86 5.81 14.54 0.63
C ILE A 86 6.79 14.79 1.78
N ILE A 87 6.31 14.81 3.03
CA ILE A 87 7.13 15.05 4.22
C ILE A 87 8.20 13.96 4.36
N THR A 88 7.83 12.70 4.16
CA THR A 88 8.75 11.55 4.30
C THR A 88 9.76 11.48 3.17
N ASN A 89 9.37 11.88 1.96
CA ASN A 89 10.27 12.05 0.83
C ASN A 89 11.33 13.12 1.08
N LEU A 90 10.95 14.25 1.69
CA LEU A 90 11.92 15.29 2.08
C LEU A 90 12.86 14.83 3.20
N GLY A 91 12.39 13.95 4.10
CA GLY A 91 13.20 13.35 5.15
C GLY A 91 14.15 12.24 4.68
N ALA A 92 14.12 11.87 3.39
CA ALA A 92 14.89 10.75 2.81
C ALA A 92 14.70 9.41 3.54
N GLU A 93 13.56 9.22 4.20
CA GLU A 93 13.27 8.03 5.01
C GLU A 93 12.44 7.06 4.16
N LEU A 94 13.14 6.08 3.57
CA LEU A 94 12.58 5.17 2.56
C LEU A 94 11.45 4.28 3.11
N PHE A 95 11.54 3.84 4.36
CA PHE A 95 10.55 2.94 4.95
C PHE A 95 9.19 3.62 5.08
N THR A 96 9.16 4.83 5.62
CA THR A 96 7.95 5.61 5.86
C THR A 96 7.37 6.13 4.55
N MET A 97 8.22 6.46 3.58
CA MET A 97 7.79 6.72 2.20
C MET A 97 7.06 5.51 1.61
N ARG A 98 7.61 4.30 1.72
CA ARG A 98 6.95 3.07 1.24
C ARG A 98 5.65 2.80 1.99
N PHE A 99 5.62 3.06 3.29
CA PHE A 99 4.43 2.91 4.11
C PHE A 99 3.29 3.86 3.68
N SER A 100 3.62 5.08 3.26
CA SER A 100 2.62 6.04 2.75
C SER A 100 1.84 5.52 1.55
N MET A 101 2.43 4.62 0.74
CA MET A 101 1.76 3.96 -0.39
C MET A 101 0.51 3.19 0.07
N ILE A 102 0.61 2.51 1.22
CA ILE A 102 -0.49 1.73 1.80
C ILE A 102 -1.60 2.65 2.31
N MET A 103 -1.21 3.77 2.92
CA MET A 103 -2.15 4.82 3.35
C MET A 103 -2.90 5.42 2.16
N VAL A 104 -2.21 5.69 1.05
CA VAL A 104 -2.81 6.17 -0.21
C VAL A 104 -3.79 5.15 -0.79
N ILE A 105 -3.47 3.86 -0.79
CA ILE A 105 -4.39 2.81 -1.25
C ILE A 105 -5.65 2.78 -0.37
N LEU A 106 -5.50 2.72 0.96
CA LEU A 106 -6.65 2.66 1.88
C LEU A 106 -7.54 3.90 1.77
N SER A 107 -6.95 5.09 1.74
CA SER A 107 -7.70 6.34 1.60
C SER A 107 -8.40 6.47 0.24
N SER A 108 -7.77 5.99 -0.84
CA SER A 108 -8.39 5.91 -2.17
C SER A 108 -9.59 4.96 -2.16
N LEU A 109 -9.52 3.82 -1.48
CA LEU A 109 -10.66 2.92 -1.33
C LEU A 109 -11.82 3.57 -0.57
N VAL A 110 -11.54 4.33 0.49
CA VAL A 110 -12.58 5.08 1.22
C VAL A 110 -13.19 6.15 0.32
N PHE A 111 -12.37 6.87 -0.44
CA PHE A 111 -12.82 7.92 -1.35
C PHE A 111 -13.70 7.37 -2.47
N LEU A 112 -13.27 6.29 -3.13
CA LEU A 112 -13.93 5.73 -4.31
C LEU A 112 -15.09 4.79 -3.97
N ALA A 113 -14.98 4.02 -2.88
CA ALA A 113 -15.90 2.93 -2.57
C ALA A 113 -16.51 2.95 -1.16
N GLY A 114 -15.96 3.78 -0.26
CA GLY A 114 -16.47 3.96 1.09
C GLY A 114 -15.89 3.03 2.14
N TRP A 115 -16.31 3.26 3.38
CA TRP A 115 -15.79 2.57 4.57
C TRP A 115 -16.09 1.08 4.60
N LYS A 116 -17.31 0.66 4.21
CA LYS A 116 -17.68 -0.76 4.23
C LYS A 116 -16.85 -1.59 3.25
N PHE A 117 -16.64 -1.06 2.04
CA PHE A 117 -15.81 -1.71 1.03
C PHE A 117 -14.35 -1.75 1.46
N THR A 118 -13.83 -0.64 1.99
CA THR A 118 -12.46 -0.57 2.53
C THR A 118 -12.26 -1.54 3.69
N GLY A 119 -13.22 -1.65 4.61
CA GLY A 119 -13.15 -2.60 5.74
C GLY A 119 -13.08 -4.05 5.29
N ALA A 120 -13.79 -4.42 4.21
CA ALA A 120 -13.68 -5.75 3.63
C ALA A 120 -12.29 -6.03 3.06
N LEU A 121 -11.64 -5.02 2.49
CA LEU A 121 -10.29 -5.08 1.89
C LEU A 121 -9.14 -4.72 2.84
N PHE A 122 -9.45 -4.30 4.07
CA PHE A 122 -8.45 -3.78 5.00
C PHE A 122 -7.32 -4.78 5.24
N LEU A 123 -7.66 -6.03 5.55
CA LEU A 123 -6.68 -7.08 5.79
C LEU A 123 -5.77 -7.34 4.56
N PRO A 124 -6.31 -7.59 3.35
CA PRO A 124 -5.48 -7.72 2.14
C PRO A 124 -4.55 -6.53 1.88
N VAL A 125 -5.03 -5.31 2.09
CA VAL A 125 -4.24 -4.10 1.82
C VAL A 125 -3.17 -3.87 2.88
N VAL A 126 -3.50 -4.05 4.16
CA VAL A 126 -2.53 -3.94 5.27
C VAL A 126 -1.47 -5.03 5.21
N TYR A 127 -1.79 -6.20 4.64
CA TYR A 127 -0.81 -7.25 4.40
C TYR A 127 0.36 -6.79 3.50
N LEU A 128 0.17 -5.76 2.68
CA LEU A 128 1.25 -5.15 1.89
C LEU A 128 2.35 -4.51 2.75
N ILE A 129 2.16 -4.30 4.06
CA ILE A 129 3.24 -3.83 4.93
C ILE A 129 4.41 -4.82 4.93
N PHE A 130 4.13 -6.13 4.81
CA PHE A 130 5.15 -7.18 4.84
C PHE A 130 6.09 -7.18 3.63
N MET A 131 5.78 -6.44 2.57
CA MET A 131 6.71 -6.30 1.44
C MET A 131 7.67 -5.13 1.60
N ILE A 132 7.54 -4.31 2.65
CA ILE A 132 8.37 -3.13 2.86
C ILE A 132 9.63 -3.54 3.63
N PRO A 133 10.84 -3.41 3.04
CA PRO A 133 12.09 -3.65 3.74
C PRO A 133 12.25 -2.75 4.97
N LEU A 134 12.63 -3.33 6.11
CA LEU A 134 12.80 -2.57 7.35
C LEU A 134 13.98 -1.60 7.26
N PRO A 135 13.95 -0.46 7.99
CA PRO A 135 15.08 0.44 8.06
C PRO A 135 16.31 -0.26 8.67
N ALA A 136 17.49 0.02 8.12
CA ALA A 136 18.76 -0.53 8.60
C ALA A 136 19.01 -0.27 10.10
N ILE A 137 18.44 0.80 10.66
CA ILE A 137 18.52 1.12 12.09
C ILE A 137 17.88 0.02 12.94
N ILE A 138 16.75 -0.54 12.50
CA ILE A 138 16.06 -1.65 13.19
C ILE A 138 16.89 -2.92 13.06
N TRP A 139 17.42 -3.20 11.87
CA TRP A 139 18.30 -4.34 11.63
C TRP A 139 19.56 -4.31 12.51
N ASN A 140 20.27 -3.17 12.53
CA ASN A 140 21.51 -3.02 13.27
C ASN A 140 21.30 -3.15 14.78
N LYS A 141 20.17 -2.67 15.32
CA LYS A 141 19.83 -2.85 16.74
C LYS A 141 19.61 -4.31 17.12
N MET A 142 19.04 -5.13 16.23
CA MET A 142 18.82 -6.56 16.49
C MET A 142 20.07 -7.40 16.24
N ALA A 143 20.81 -7.12 15.17
CA ALA A 143 21.98 -7.90 14.78
C ALA A 143 23.21 -7.64 15.66
N PHE A 144 23.38 -6.43 16.21
CA PHE A 144 24.54 -6.07 17.02
C PHE A 144 24.73 -6.92 18.30
N PRO A 145 23.71 -7.16 19.14
CA PRO A 145 23.88 -8.04 20.30
C PRO A 145 24.23 -9.47 19.88
N LEU A 146 23.61 -10.01 18.81
CA LEU A 146 23.91 -11.33 18.28
C LEU A 146 25.35 -11.45 17.77
N LYS A 147 25.86 -10.41 17.09
CA LYS A 147 27.26 -10.32 16.66
C LYS A 147 28.22 -10.34 17.87
N LEU A 148 27.91 -9.60 18.93
CA LEU A 148 28.71 -9.59 20.16
C LEU A 148 28.69 -10.94 20.90
N PHE A 149 27.57 -11.66 20.89
CA PHE A 149 27.50 -13.03 21.41
C PHE A 149 28.34 -13.99 20.56
N ALA A 150 28.27 -13.88 19.23
CA ALA A 150 29.02 -14.74 18.32
C ALA A 150 30.54 -14.50 18.34
N THR A 151 31.01 -13.29 18.66
CA THR A 151 32.46 -13.01 18.84
C THR A 151 32.99 -13.46 20.22
N LYS A 152 32.11 -13.71 21.19
CA LYS A 152 32.49 -14.13 22.55
C LYS A 152 32.54 -15.66 22.74
N ILE A 153 32.18 -16.43 21.72
CA ILE A 153 32.31 -17.89 21.65
C ILE A 153 33.43 -18.20 20.67
#